data_AF-A0A2E4X670-F1
#
_entry.id   AF-A0A2E4X670-F1
#
_cell.length_a   1.000
_cell.length_b   1.000
_cell.length_c   1.000
_cell.angle_alpha   90.00
_cell.angle_beta   90.00
_cell.angle_gamma   90.00
#
_symmetry.space_group_name_H-M   'P 1'
#
loop_
_entity.id
_entity.type
_entity.pdbx_description
1 polymer ?
#
loop_
_entity_poly.entity_id
_entity_poly.type
_entity_poly.pdbx_seq_one_letter_code
_entity_poly.pdbx_strand_id
1 'polypeptide(L)'
;MEISLSWLIVGFLGQLFFSARFIVQWIYSEINKKSIIPLAFWFFSILGGITLLAYAIHRKDPVFILGQSAGLLIYARNLYFINKQTKIKVSKSKIKNNLIDFLKKTKKLIFTK
;
A
#
# COMPACT_ATOMS: atom_id res chain seq x y z
N MET A 1 2.17 -35.56 6.51
CA MET A 1 1.67 -35.12 5.19
C MET A 1 2.87 -34.59 4.44
N GLU A 2 3.32 -35.32 3.43
CA GLU A 2 4.44 -34.89 2.59
C GLU A 2 4.00 -33.69 1.75
N ILE A 3 4.85 -32.66 1.70
CA ILE A 3 4.58 -31.46 0.89
C ILE A 3 4.96 -31.79 -0.55
N SER A 4 4.01 -31.71 -1.47
CA SER A 4 4.34 -31.89 -2.89
C SER A 4 5.20 -30.74 -3.40
N LEU A 5 6.01 -31.01 -4.43
CA LEU A 5 6.84 -29.98 -5.06
C LEU A 5 6.03 -28.75 -5.48
N SER A 6 4.80 -28.95 -5.98
CA SER A 6 3.89 -27.86 -6.34
C SER A 6 3.56 -26.96 -5.15
N TRP A 7 3.27 -27.52 -3.97
CA TRP A 7 2.99 -26.74 -2.76
C TRP A 7 4.23 -26.08 -2.18
N LEU A 8 5.40 -26.71 -2.34
CA LEU A 8 6.68 -26.09 -1.97
C LEU A 8 6.95 -24.84 -2.81
N ILE A 9 6.72 -24.91 -4.13
CA ILE A 9 6.83 -23.76 -5.04
C ILE A 9 5.86 -22.65 -4.62
N VAL A 10 4.61 -22.97 -4.26
CA VAL A 10 3.64 -21.99 -3.76
C VAL A 10 4.16 -21.30 -2.49
N GLY A 11 4.71 -22.06 -1.54
CA GLY A 11 5.33 -21.51 -0.33
C GLY A 11 6.47 -20.54 -0.65
N PHE A 12 7.38 -20.93 -1.56
CA PHE A 12 8.48 -20.07 -1.98
C PHE A 12 8.03 -18.83 -2.76
N LEU A 13 7.01 -18.94 -3.61
CA LEU A 13 6.41 -17.78 -4.30
C LEU A 13 5.81 -16.80 -3.30
N GLY A 14 5.08 -17.31 -2.30
CA GLY A 14 4.56 -16.48 -1.20
C GLY A 14 5.68 -15.76 -0.45
N GLN A 15 6.75 -16.48 -0.12
CA GLN A 15 7.93 -15.89 0.52
C GLN A 15 8.62 -14.86 -0.36
N LEU A 16 8.72 -15.09 -1.67
CA LEU A 16 9.32 -14.16 -2.62
C LEU A 16 8.54 -12.84 -2.63
N PHE A 17 7.22 -12.87 -2.73
CA PHE A 17 6.39 -11.65 -2.61
C PHE A 17 6.60 -10.96 -1.25
N PHE A 18 6.63 -11.74 -0.16
CA PHE A 18 6.79 -11.20 1.19
C PHE A 18 8.18 -10.61 1.46
N SER A 19 9.22 -11.08 0.77
CA SER A 19 10.56 -10.51 0.83
C SER A 19 10.71 -9.31 -0.11
N ALA A 20 10.12 -9.38 -1.32
CA ALA A 20 10.16 -8.31 -2.31
C ALA A 20 9.61 -6.97 -1.77
N ARG A 21 8.61 -7.00 -0.87
CA ARG A 21 8.10 -5.78 -0.23
C ARG A 21 9.19 -4.95 0.44
N PHE A 22 10.14 -5.58 1.13
CA PHE A 22 11.22 -4.89 1.82
C PHE A 22 12.27 -4.38 0.83
N ILE A 23 12.57 -5.14 -0.21
CA ILE A 23 13.48 -4.70 -1.28
C ILE A 23 12.93 -3.43 -1.94
N VAL A 24 11.65 -3.44 -2.31
CA VAL A 24 10.99 -2.28 -2.93
C VAL A 24 10.95 -1.09 -1.98
N GLN A 25 10.63 -1.31 -0.70
CA GLN A 25 10.62 -0.26 0.31
C GLN A 25 12.01 0.34 0.52
N TRP A 26 13.04 -0.49 0.59
CA TRP A 26 14.41 -0.06 0.77
C TRP A 26 14.88 0.78 -0.40
N ILE A 27 14.74 0.29 -1.64
CA ILE A 27 15.09 1.04 -2.85
C ILE A 27 14.36 2.39 -2.88
N TYR A 28 13.05 2.39 -2.62
CA TYR A 28 12.26 3.61 -2.61
C TYR A 28 12.72 4.60 -1.53
N SER A 29 13.05 4.10 -0.34
CA SER A 29 13.53 4.94 0.77
C SER A 29 14.91 5.51 0.50
N GLU A 30 15.80 4.73 -0.13
CA GLU A 30 17.17 5.13 -0.46
C GLU A 30 17.18 6.24 -1.51
N ILE A 31 16.34 6.12 -2.55
CA ILE A 31 16.17 7.15 -3.59
C ILE A 31 15.67 8.46 -2.97
N ASN A 32 14.77 8.38 -1.98
CA ASN A 32 14.13 9.55 -1.38
C ASN A 32 14.85 10.06 -0.11
N LYS A 33 15.91 9.37 0.35
CA LYS A 33 16.64 9.64 1.59
C LYS A 33 15.74 9.81 2.82
N LYS A 34 14.65 9.04 2.87
CA LYS A 34 13.62 9.10 3.91
C LYS A 34 13.08 7.70 4.16
N SER A 35 12.74 7.38 5.41
CA SER A 35 12.04 6.14 5.76
C SER A 35 10.59 6.21 5.27
N ILE A 36 10.33 5.68 4.06
CA ILE A 36 9.02 5.74 3.40
C ILE A 36 8.57 4.33 3.05
N ILE A 37 7.31 4.01 3.37
CA ILE A 37 6.67 2.76 2.94
C ILE A 37 5.88 3.04 1.66
N PRO A 38 6.34 2.57 0.48
CA PRO A 38 5.64 2.81 -0.78
C PRO A 38 4.35 2.00 -0.87
N LEU A 39 3.42 2.42 -1.73
CA LEU A 39 2.17 1.70 -1.97
C LEU A 39 2.39 0.23 -2.37
N ALA A 40 3.42 -0.02 -3.18
CA ALA A 40 3.82 -1.35 -3.62
C ALA A 40 4.11 -2.32 -2.44
N PHE A 41 4.62 -1.81 -1.31
CA PHE A 41 4.86 -2.63 -0.11
C PHE A 41 3.58 -3.33 0.36
N TRP A 42 2.46 -2.62 0.35
CA TRP A 42 1.16 -3.15 0.79
C TRP A 42 0.61 -4.18 -0.19
N PHE A 43 0.78 -3.95 -1.50
CA PHE A 43 0.37 -4.93 -2.52
C PHE A 43 1.17 -6.23 -2.43
N PHE A 44 2.49 -6.15 -2.32
CA PHE A 44 3.34 -7.33 -2.11
C PHE A 44 3.01 -8.06 -0.80
N SER A 45 2.66 -7.33 0.26
CA SER A 45 2.23 -7.91 1.53
C SER A 45 0.92 -8.70 1.40
N ILE A 46 -0.05 -8.18 0.63
CA ILE A 46 -1.32 -8.87 0.37
C ILE A 46 -1.09 -10.11 -0.50
N LEU A 47 -0.34 -9.98 -1.60
CA LEU A 47 -0.05 -11.12 -2.50
C LEU A 47 0.71 -12.23 -1.77
N GLY A 48 1.78 -11.88 -1.06
CA GLY A 48 2.52 -12.82 -0.23
C GLY A 48 1.67 -13.43 0.87
N GLY A 49 0.88 -12.62 1.58
CA GLY A 49 0.00 -13.08 2.66
C GLY A 49 -1.09 -14.05 2.17
N ILE A 50 -1.76 -13.78 1.05
CA ILE A 50 -2.76 -14.70 0.46
C ILE A 50 -2.10 -16.01 0.06
N THR A 51 -0.93 -15.95 -0.58
CA THR A 51 -0.20 -17.13 -1.06
C THR A 51 0.29 -17.99 0.10
N LEU A 52 0.88 -17.36 1.13
CA LEU A 52 1.35 -18.04 2.34
C LEU A 52 0.20 -18.56 3.20
N LEU A 53 -0.94 -17.87 3.22
CA LEU A 53 -2.15 -18.35 3.90
C LEU A 53 -2.69 -19.61 3.22
N ALA A 54 -2.77 -19.63 1.88
CA ALA A 54 -3.16 -20.83 1.13
C ALA A 54 -2.21 -22.01 1.43
N TYR A 55 -0.90 -21.75 1.44
CA TYR A 55 0.11 -22.74 1.84
C TYR A 55 -0.05 -23.20 3.30
N ALA A 56 -0.32 -22.29 4.23
CA ALA A 56 -0.51 -22.60 5.66
C ALA A 56 -1.75 -23.48 5.91
N ILE A 57 -2.86 -23.16 5.23
CA ILE A 57 -4.09 -23.95 5.25
C ILE A 57 -3.82 -25.35 4.71
N HIS A 58 -3.11 -25.45 3.59
CA HIS A 58 -2.72 -26.75 3.03
C HIS A 58 -1.89 -27.54 4.04
N ARG A 59 -0.91 -26.91 4.70
CA ARG A 59 -0.06 -27.53 5.73
C ARG A 59 -0.79 -27.84 7.04
N LYS A 60 -2.00 -27.30 7.24
CA LYS A 60 -2.76 -27.34 8.50
C LYS A 60 -1.97 -26.74 9.67
N ASP A 61 -1.25 -25.64 9.42
CA ASP A 61 -0.46 -24.94 10.43
C ASP A 61 -1.29 -23.79 11.06
N PRO A 62 -1.90 -23.99 12.24
CA PRO A 62 -2.80 -22.99 12.83
C PRO A 62 -2.09 -21.69 13.21
N VAL A 63 -0.82 -21.76 13.60
CA VAL A 63 -0.05 -20.57 14.00
C VAL A 63 0.18 -19.69 12.78
N PHE A 64 0.58 -20.31 11.67
CA PHE A 64 0.84 -19.56 10.44
C PHE A 64 -0.45 -19.05 9.77
N ILE A 65 -1.54 -19.82 9.85
CA ILE A 65 -2.87 -19.37 9.41
C ILE A 65 -3.29 -18.11 10.17
N LEU A 66 -3.28 -18.14 11.51
CA LEU A 66 -3.67 -16.99 12.32
C LEU A 66 -2.81 -15.76 12.03
N GLY A 67 -1.49 -15.93 11.91
CA GLY A 67 -0.56 -14.85 11.58
C GLY A 67 -0.86 -14.21 10.22
N GLN A 68 -1.02 -15.01 9.17
CA GLN A 68 -1.27 -14.50 7.81
C GLN A 68 -2.66 -13.90 7.66
N SER A 69 -3.69 -14.49 8.28
CA SER A 69 -5.04 -13.93 8.29
C SER A 69 -5.08 -12.57 8.99
N ALA A 70 -4.47 -12.44 10.17
CA ALA A 70 -4.38 -11.16 10.88
C ALA A 70 -3.58 -10.12 10.08
N GLY A 71 -2.45 -10.54 9.48
CA GLY A 71 -1.65 -9.68 8.60
C GLY A 71 -2.45 -9.12 7.43
N LEU A 72 -3.21 -9.97 6.73
CA LEU A 72 -4.03 -9.56 5.59
C LEU A 72 -5.07 -8.49 5.95
N LEU A 73 -5.71 -8.61 7.11
CA LEU A 73 -6.65 -7.58 7.60
C LEU A 73 -5.95 -6.24 7.80
N ILE A 74 -4.76 -6.24 8.41
CA ILE A 74 -3.96 -5.03 8.63
C ILE A 74 -3.54 -4.40 7.30
N TYR A 75 -3.07 -5.21 6.34
CA TYR A 75 -2.63 -4.72 5.03
C TYR A 75 -3.78 -4.09 4.24
N ALA A 76 -4.94 -4.77 4.22
CA ALA A 76 -6.15 -4.25 3.58
C ALA A 76 -6.63 -2.94 4.23
N ARG A 77 -6.65 -2.88 5.56
CA ARG A 77 -6.99 -1.67 6.33
C ARG A 77 -6.05 -0.51 6.02
N ASN A 78 -4.75 -0.77 5.92
CA ASN A 78 -3.78 0.29 5.60
C ASN A 78 -3.95 0.79 4.17
N LEU A 79 -4.20 -0.10 3.20
CA LEU A 79 -4.49 0.29 1.82
C LEU A 79 -5.78 1.14 1.72
N TYR A 80 -6.82 0.79 2.47
CA TYR A 80 -8.06 1.57 2.58
C TYR A 80 -7.77 3.00 3.07
N PHE A 81 -7.00 3.16 4.15
CA PHE A 81 -6.67 4.49 4.68
C PHE A 81 -5.80 5.30 3.73
N ILE A 82 -4.84 4.68 3.05
CA ILE A 82 -4.01 5.36 2.04
C ILE A 82 -4.90 5.92 0.94
N ASN A 83 -5.80 5.11 0.36
CA ASN A 83 -6.72 5.55 -0.69
C ASN A 83 -7.67 6.66 -0.23
N LYS A 84 -8.11 6.61 1.04
CA LYS A 84 -8.96 7.66 1.62
C LYS A 84 -8.17 8.97 1.79
N GLN A 85 -6.92 8.92 2.24
CA GLN A 85 -6.08 10.10 2.44
C GLN A 85 -5.69 10.78 1.12
N THR A 86 -5.39 10.03 0.06
CA THR A 86 -5.14 10.60 -1.28
C THR A 86 -6.36 11.34 -1.81
N LYS A 87 -7.58 10.84 -1.58
CA LYS A 87 -8.83 11.54 -1.94
C LYS A 87 -9.08 12.80 -1.12
N ILE A 88 -8.62 12.85 0.14
CA ILE A 88 -8.83 13.99 1.04
C ILE A 88 -7.80 15.12 0.79
N LYS A 89 -6.62 14.84 0.21
CA LYS A 89 -5.58 15.86 -0.04
C LYS A 89 -5.92 16.88 -1.13
N VAL A 90 -6.92 16.64 -1.97
CA VAL A 90 -7.52 17.71 -2.78
C VAL A 90 -8.47 18.49 -1.89
N SER A 91 -7.92 19.34 -1.02
CA SER A 91 -8.73 20.22 -0.16
C SER A 91 -9.53 21.14 -1.07
N LYS A 92 -10.84 20.89 -1.18
CA LYS A 92 -11.77 21.79 -1.87
C LYS A 92 -11.63 23.24 -1.39
N SER A 93 -11.24 23.44 -0.11
CA SER A 93 -10.95 24.78 0.42
C SER A 93 -9.69 25.41 -0.20
N LYS A 94 -8.63 24.63 -0.47
CA LYS A 94 -7.40 25.14 -1.11
C LYS A 94 -7.67 25.52 -2.56
N ILE A 95 -8.46 24.74 -3.29
CA ILE A 95 -8.90 25.08 -4.65
C ILE A 95 -9.80 26.31 -4.63
N LYS A 96 -10.80 26.36 -3.75
CA LYS A 96 -11.71 27.51 -3.60
C LYS A 96 -10.96 28.80 -3.27
N ASN A 97 -10.00 28.75 -2.35
CA ASN A 97 -9.20 29.91 -1.97
C ASN A 97 -8.29 30.38 -3.10
N ASN A 98 -7.62 29.47 -3.81
CA ASN A 98 -6.83 29.83 -4.99
C ASN A 98 -7.69 30.45 -6.11
N LEU A 99 -8.92 29.95 -6.31
CA LEU A 99 -9.85 30.48 -7.30
C LEU A 99 -10.33 31.89 -6.91
N ILE A 100 -10.68 32.09 -5.63
CA ILE A 100 -11.10 33.41 -5.12
C ILE A 100 -9.96 34.43 -5.25
N ASP A 101 -8.73 34.04 -4.91
CA ASP A 101 -7.56 34.92 -5.05
C ASP A 101 -7.26 35.25 -6.51
N PHE A 102 -7.37 34.27 -7.41
CA PHE A 102 -7.26 34.51 -8.85
C PHE A 102 -8.31 35.48 -9.37
N LEU A 103 -9.59 35.30 -8.97
CA LEU A 103 -10.71 36.17 -9.34
C LEU A 103 -10.55 37.59 -8.78
N LYS A 104 -10.09 37.74 -7.53
CA LYS A 104 -9.77 39.05 -6.94
C LYS A 104 -8.65 39.74 -7.71
N LYS A 105 -7.60 39.01 -8.06
CA LYS A 105 -6.43 39.54 -8.80
C LYS A 105 -6.80 39.99 -10.21
N THR A 106 -7.59 39.19 -10.94
CA THR A 106 -8.08 39.55 -12.27
C THR A 106 -9.08 40.71 -12.23
N LYS A 107 -10.03 40.71 -11.29
CA LYS A 107 -10.95 41.84 -11.12
C LYS A 107 -10.20 43.14 -10.80
N LYS A 108 -9.17 43.09 -9.96
CA LYS A 108 -8.29 44.25 -9.70
C LYS A 108 -7.57 44.72 -10.96
N LEU A 109 -7.07 43.80 -11.80
CA LEU A 109 -6.39 44.17 -13.04
C LEU A 109 -7.30 44.87 -14.07
N ILE A 110 -8.57 44.48 -14.10
CA ILE A 110 -9.57 44.99 -15.08
C ILE A 110 -10.20 46.31 -14.60
N PHE A 111 -10.38 46.49 -13.29
CA PHE A 111 -11.04 47.67 -12.70
C PHE A 111 -10.06 48.74 -12.16
N THR A 112 -8.75 48.57 -12.34
CA THR A 112 -7.74 49.60 -11.99
C THR A 112 -7.09 50.19 -13.26
N LYS A 113 -7.87 50.30 -14.33
CA LYS A 113 -7.55 51.10 -15.52
C LYS A 113 -8.60 52.18 -15.69
#